data_AF-A0A1C0ARC2-F1
#
_entry.id   AF-A0A1C0ARC2-F1
#
_cell.length_a   1.000
_cell.length_b   1.000
_cell.length_c   1.000
_cell.angle_alpha   90.00
_cell.angle_beta   90.00
_cell.angle_gamma   90.00
#
_symmetry.space_group_name_H-M   'P 1'
#
loop_
_entity.id
_entity.type
_entity.pdbx_description
1 polymer ?
#
loop_
_entity_poly.entity_id
_entity_poly.type
_entity_poly.pdbx_seq_one_letter_code
_entity_poly.pdbx_strand_id
1 'polypeptide(L)'
;MDTAKTEVLAFAGFPRAHWSKIWSTNPLERLNKEIKRRARVVGIFPNEASVIRLVGMILADTNDEWITDERRYLSEGSMALLLPARDNEPIAAITGGDA
;
A
#
# COMPACT_ATOMS: atom_id res chain seq x y z
N MET A 1 10.51 4.15 27.64
CA MET A 1 10.86 4.02 26.20
C MET A 1 10.46 2.67 25.62
N ASP A 2 10.35 1.60 26.43
CA ASP A 2 10.03 0.25 25.91
C ASP A 2 8.69 0.11 25.19
N THR A 3 7.69 0.93 25.53
CA THR A 3 6.35 0.85 24.92
C THR A 3 6.33 1.14 23.41
N ALA A 4 7.23 2.01 22.92
CA ALA A 4 7.28 2.38 21.50
C ALA A 4 8.17 1.45 20.66
N LYS A 5 8.90 0.52 21.31
CA LYS A 5 9.87 -0.35 20.64
C LYS A 5 9.22 -1.21 19.57
N THR A 6 8.05 -1.77 19.86
CA THR A 6 7.30 -2.61 18.91
C THR A 6 6.85 -1.80 17.68
N GLU A 7 6.36 -0.59 17.89
CA GLU A 7 5.93 0.31 16.80
C GLU A 7 7.11 0.71 15.89
N VAL A 8 8.24 1.10 16.49
CA VAL A 8 9.42 1.54 15.74
C VAL A 8 10.09 0.39 14.99
N LEU A 9 10.05 -0.83 15.53
CA LEU A 9 10.69 -2.00 14.92
C LEU A 9 9.75 -2.85 14.05
N ALA A 10 8.50 -2.43 13.84
CA ALA A 10 7.54 -3.17 13.02
C ALA A 10 8.06 -3.45 11.59
N PHE A 11 8.85 -2.53 11.01
CA PHE A 11 9.47 -2.71 9.70
C PHE A 11 10.46 -3.90 9.64
N ALA A 12 11.04 -4.30 10.78
CA ALA A 12 12.00 -5.39 10.84
C ALA A 12 11.37 -6.76 10.57
N GLY A 13 10.03 -6.86 10.59
CA GLY A 13 9.30 -8.05 10.14
C GLY A 13 9.30 -8.23 8.62
N PHE A 14 9.73 -7.24 7.84
CA PHE A 14 9.75 -7.28 6.37
C PHE A 14 11.11 -7.70 5.81
N PRO A 15 11.18 -8.22 4.57
CA PRO A 15 12.44 -8.46 3.88
C PRO A 15 13.32 -7.20 3.89
N ARG A 16 14.63 -7.37 4.13
CA ARG A 16 15.59 -6.27 4.28
C ARG A 16 15.62 -5.32 3.07
N ALA A 17 15.30 -5.82 1.88
CA ALA A 17 15.18 -5.04 0.65
C ALA A 17 14.11 -3.91 0.74
N HIS A 18 13.15 -4.02 1.67
CA HIS A 18 12.04 -3.07 1.81
C HIS A 18 12.17 -2.12 3.00
N TRP A 19 13.11 -2.33 3.91
CA TRP A 19 13.24 -1.53 5.12
C TRP A 19 13.35 -0.03 4.80
N SER A 20 14.15 0.32 3.80
CA SER A 20 14.34 1.71 3.40
C SER A 20 13.07 2.38 2.89
N LYS A 21 12.15 1.60 2.31
CA LYS A 21 10.87 2.06 1.80
C LYS A 21 9.82 2.20 2.92
N ILE A 22 9.86 1.31 3.90
CA ILE A 22 8.90 1.27 5.01
C ILE A 22 9.20 2.34 6.06
N TRP A 23 10.48 2.52 6.43
CA TRP A 23 10.85 3.45 7.50
C TRP A 23 10.91 4.93 7.06
N SER A 24 10.78 5.20 5.75
CA SER A 24 11.02 6.52 5.18
C SER A 24 9.70 7.25 5.02
N THR A 25 9.67 8.53 5.39
CA THR A 25 8.51 9.40 5.18
C THR A 25 8.47 10.02 3.80
N ASN A 26 9.52 9.87 2.97
CA ASN A 26 9.60 10.49 1.65
C ASN A 26 8.41 10.19 0.73
N PRO A 27 7.90 8.94 0.64
CA PRO A 27 6.76 8.63 -0.22
C PRO A 27 5.48 9.33 0.24
N LEU A 28 5.26 9.36 1.56
CA LEU A 28 4.13 10.05 2.18
C LEU A 28 4.22 11.57 2.00
N GLU A 29 5.41 12.15 2.15
CA GLU A 29 5.66 13.57 1.92
C GLU A 29 5.44 13.95 0.45
N ARG A 30 5.90 13.12 -0.50
CA ARG A 30 5.65 13.30 -1.94
C ARG A 30 4.15 13.27 -2.23
N LEU A 31 3.43 12.29 -1.71
CA LEU A 31 1.98 12.17 -1.88
C LEU A 31 1.24 13.38 -1.30
N ASN A 32 1.58 13.80 -0.07
CA ASN A 32 1.01 14.98 0.58
C ASN A 32 1.29 16.26 -0.21
N LYS A 33 2.48 16.40 -0.80
CA LYS A 33 2.83 17.54 -1.66
C LYS A 33 1.96 17.56 -2.92
N GLU A 34 1.71 16.40 -3.53
CA GLU A 34 0.88 16.29 -4.73
C GLU A 34 -0.60 16.60 -4.43
N ILE A 35 -1.14 16.07 -3.33
CA ILE A 35 -2.50 16.41 -2.86
C ILE A 35 -2.61 17.92 -2.65
N LYS A 36 -1.67 18.54 -1.93
CA LYS A 36 -1.66 20.00 -1.71
C LYS A 36 -1.57 20.79 -3.03
N ARG A 37 -0.78 20.31 -3.99
CA ARG A 37 -0.60 20.96 -5.31
C ARG A 37 -1.89 20.93 -6.12
N ARG A 38 -2.55 19.78 -6.26
CA ARG A 38 -3.80 19.66 -7.04
C ARG A 38 -4.98 20.34 -6.32
N ALA A 39 -5.06 20.24 -5.00
CA ALA A 39 -6.09 20.94 -4.23
C ALA A 39 -5.97 22.47 -4.32
N ARG A 40 -4.75 23.02 -4.45
CA ARG A 40 -4.54 24.47 -4.61
C ARG A 40 -5.23 25.03 -5.86
N VAL A 41 -5.34 24.27 -6.94
CA VAL A 41 -6.02 24.70 -8.16
C VAL A 41 -7.54 24.83 -7.97
N VAL A 42 -8.13 23.97 -7.13
CA VAL A 42 -9.56 24.01 -6.81
C VAL A 42 -9.89 25.17 -5.86
N GLY A 43 -8.99 25.46 -4.91
CA GLY A 43 -9.18 26.52 -3.92
C GLY A 43 -10.19 26.15 -2.83
N ILE A 44 -11.49 26.15 -3.17
CA ILE A 44 -12.60 25.81 -2.27
C ILE A 44 -13.44 24.69 -2.90
N PHE A 45 -13.62 23.59 -2.15
CA PHE A 45 -14.44 22.48 -2.62
C PHE A 45 -15.93 22.71 -2.33
N PRO A 46 -16.83 22.35 -3.26
CA PRO A 46 -18.28 22.56 -3.09
C PRO A 46 -18.93 21.56 -2.12
N ASN A 47 -18.30 20.41 -1.86
CA ASN A 47 -18.73 19.40 -0.90
C ASN A 47 -17.60 18.39 -0.61
N GLU A 48 -17.79 17.59 0.44
CA GLU A 48 -16.85 16.55 0.86
C GLU A 48 -16.62 15.48 -0.24
N ALA A 49 -17.68 15.05 -0.94
CA ALA A 49 -17.54 14.07 -2.00
C ALA A 49 -16.60 14.54 -3.12
N SER A 50 -16.51 15.84 -3.37
CA SER A 50 -15.63 16.41 -4.41
C SER A 50 -14.16 16.36 -4.02
N VAL A 51 -13.82 16.59 -2.75
CA VAL A 51 -12.43 16.42 -2.27
C VAL A 51 -12.04 14.95 -2.22
N ILE A 52 -12.95 14.07 -1.79
CA ILE A 52 -12.71 12.62 -1.79
C ILE A 52 -12.40 12.13 -3.21
N ARG A 53 -13.13 12.58 -4.24
CA ARG A 53 -12.83 12.19 -5.63
C ARG A 53 -11.45 12.64 -6.08
N LEU A 54 -11.04 13.87 -5.78
CA LEU A 54 -9.70 14.35 -6.16
C LEU A 54 -8.60 13.54 -5.46
N VAL A 55 -8.71 13.37 -4.15
CA VAL A 55 -7.71 12.62 -3.37
C VAL A 55 -7.68 11.16 -3.80
N GLY A 56 -8.85 10.54 -3.96
CA GLY A 56 -8.99 9.16 -4.43
C GLY A 56 -8.35 8.92 -5.79
N MET A 57 -8.54 9.83 -6.75
CA MET A 57 -7.86 9.75 -8.05
C MET A 57 -6.34 9.82 -7.92
N ILE A 58 -5.79 10.73 -7.09
CA ILE A 58 -4.34 10.83 -6.86
C ILE A 58 -3.78 9.53 -6.23
N LEU A 59 -4.54 8.95 -5.29
CA LEU A 59 -4.16 7.68 -4.66
C LEU A 59 -4.19 6.51 -5.66
N ALA A 60 -5.19 6.47 -6.53
CA ALA A 60 -5.27 5.48 -7.60
C ALA A 60 -4.08 5.59 -8.56
N ASP A 61 -3.78 6.80 -9.05
CA ASP A 61 -2.61 7.06 -9.90
C ASP A 61 -1.30 6.59 -9.23
N THR A 62 -1.15 6.89 -7.94
CA THR A 62 0.06 6.51 -7.17
C THR A 62 0.15 4.99 -6.97
N ASN A 63 -0.99 4.34 -6.71
CA ASN A 63 -1.06 2.89 -6.58
C ASN A 63 -0.68 2.20 -7.90
N ASP A 64 -1.20 2.69 -9.02
CA ASP A 64 -0.91 2.14 -10.34
C ASP A 64 0.57 2.31 -10.70
N GLU A 65 1.18 3.46 -10.38
CA GLU A 65 2.62 3.70 -10.48
C GLU A 65 3.40 2.63 -9.68
N TRP A 66 3.01 2.37 -8.44
CA TRP A 66 3.70 1.42 -7.56
C TRP A 66 3.60 -0.04 -8.00
N ILE A 67 2.49 -0.42 -8.64
CA ILE A 67 2.23 -1.79 -9.13
C ILE A 67 2.88 -2.04 -10.49
N THR A 68 2.96 -1.02 -11.34
CA THR A 68 3.33 -1.17 -12.76
C THR A 68 4.82 -0.98 -13.03
N ASP A 69 5.54 -0.23 -12.19
CA ASP A 69 6.97 0.01 -12.37
C ASP A 69 7.76 -1.32 -12.53
N GLU A 70 8.71 -1.35 -13.47
CA GLU A 70 9.62 -2.48 -13.71
C GLU A 70 10.30 -2.94 -12.41
N ARG A 71 10.47 -2.01 -11.46
CA ARG A 71 10.83 -2.29 -10.07
C ARG A 71 9.69 -1.94 -9.13
N ARG A 72 8.61 -2.75 -9.16
CA ARG A 72 7.48 -2.67 -8.23
C ARG A 72 7.89 -2.19 -6.85
N TYR A 73 7.15 -1.19 -6.34
CA TYR A 73 7.54 -0.48 -5.12
C TYR A 73 7.72 -1.45 -3.94
N LEU A 74 6.87 -2.46 -3.81
CA LEU A 74 7.11 -3.66 -3.01
C LEU A 74 6.93 -4.88 -3.91
N SER A 75 8.02 -5.48 -4.38
CA SER A 75 7.91 -6.57 -5.36
C SER A 75 7.23 -7.82 -4.76
N GLU A 76 6.32 -8.42 -5.52
CA GLU A 76 5.57 -9.62 -5.08
C GLU A 76 6.51 -10.75 -4.67
N GLY A 77 7.56 -11.04 -5.46
CA GLY A 77 8.48 -12.14 -5.16
C GLY A 77 9.23 -11.98 -3.84
N SER A 78 9.57 -10.75 -3.44
CA SER A 78 10.20 -10.52 -2.14
C SER A 78 9.18 -10.47 -1.01
N MET A 79 7.99 -9.90 -1.26
CA MET A 79 6.89 -9.89 -0.29
C MET A 79 6.34 -11.29 0.00
N ALA A 80 6.44 -12.23 -0.95
CA ALA A 80 6.07 -13.63 -0.75
C ALA A 80 6.87 -14.31 0.37
N LEU A 81 8.09 -13.82 0.69
CA LEU A 81 8.91 -14.31 1.80
C LEU A 81 8.29 -14.04 3.18
N LEU A 82 7.31 -13.14 3.28
CA LEU A 82 6.59 -12.84 4.53
C LEU A 82 5.61 -13.94 4.93
N LEU A 83 5.08 -14.65 3.93
CA LEU A 83 4.17 -15.77 4.14
C LEU A 83 5.04 -17.03 4.08
N PRO A 84 5.24 -17.78 5.18
CA PRO A 84 5.72 -19.15 5.02
C PRO A 84 4.78 -19.89 4.07
N ALA A 85 5.30 -20.90 3.35
CA ALA A 85 4.51 -21.75 2.46
C ALA A 85 3.19 -22.08 3.15
N ARG A 86 2.10 -21.47 2.70
CA ARG A 86 0.78 -21.85 3.18
C ARG A 86 0.59 -23.23 2.61
N ASP A 87 0.26 -24.20 3.45
CA ASP A 87 -0.34 -25.45 3.01
C ASP A 87 -1.72 -25.10 2.46
N ASN A 88 -1.77 -24.46 1.29
CA ASN A 88 -2.94 -24.42 0.44
C ASN A 88 -3.04 -25.78 -0.26
N GLU A 89 -3.18 -26.83 0.57
CA GLU A 89 -3.82 -28.06 0.13
C GLU A 89 -5.09 -27.64 -0.62
N PRO A 90 -5.30 -28.14 -1.85
CA PRO A 90 -6.47 -27.76 -2.62
C PRO A 90 -7.69 -28.04 -1.76
N ILE A 91 -8.43 -26.97 -1.41
CA ILE A 91 -9.76 -27.11 -0.82
C ILE A 91 -10.49 -28.04 -1.77
N ALA A 92 -10.77 -29.26 -1.30
CA ALA A 92 -11.41 -30.30 -2.08
C ALA A 92 -12.55 -29.65 -2.85
N ALA A 93 -12.54 -29.83 -4.18
CA ALA A 93 -13.56 -29.31 -5.05
C ALA A 93 -14.90 -29.54 -4.37
N ILE A 94 -15.68 -28.47 -4.20
CA ILE A 94 -17.04 -28.56 -3.69
C ILE A 94 -17.71 -29.55 -4.64
N THR A 95 -17.84 -30.81 -4.22
CA THR A 95 -18.53 -31.83 -4.99
C THR A 95 -19.92 -31.27 -5.14
N GLY A 96 -20.25 -30.89 -6.38
CA GLY A 96 -21.55 -30.35 -6.72
C GLY A 96 -22.61 -31.24 -6.09
N GLY A 97 -23.53 -30.63 -5.36
CA GLY A 97 -24.64 -31.35 -4.78
C GLY A 97 -25.32 -32.18 -5.86
N ASP A 98 -25.42 -33.48 -5.61
CA ASP A 98 -26.26 -34.37 -6.39
C ASP A 98 -27.69 -33.82 -6.35
N ALA A 99 -28.20 -33.51 -7.54
CA ALA A 99 -29.60 -33.20 -7.80
C ALA A 99 -30.39 -34.49 -8.03
#